data_AF-A0AAV0N934-F1
#
_entry.id   AF-A0AAV0N934-F1
#
_cell.length_a   1.000
_cell.length_b   1.000
_cell.length_c   1.000
_cell.angle_alpha   90.00
_cell.angle_beta   90.00
_cell.angle_gamma   90.00
#
_symmetry.space_group_name_H-M   'P 1'
#
loop_
_entity.id
_entity.type
_entity.pdbx_description
1 polymer ?
#
loop_
_entity_poly.entity_id
_entity_poly.type
_entity_poly.pdbx_seq_one_letter_code
_entity_poly.pdbx_strand_id
1 'polypeptide(L)'
;MPFTEWTLAVGNGNVPGKSFPSNQSTDWIEIPESLLLPSSGNPSIRLRLQSILTLLNGSIMYRTSTERSIITPTNANVTEINSHMLALIPGMPRTYFSGDSLHTDASDPDRLEAEYPTEFLNSLSFNGCPEHQIDLKVFAPIMLLRNLNPSIGPL
;
A
#
# COMPACT_ATOMS: atom_id res chain seq x y z
N MET A 1 13.27 10.20 -20.80
CA MET A 1 14.25 9.49 -19.96
C MET A 1 13.51 8.41 -19.17
N PRO A 2 13.96 7.14 -19.15
CA PRO A 2 13.41 6.09 -18.29
C PRO A 2 13.60 6.39 -16.80
N PHE A 3 12.67 5.94 -15.95
CA PHE A 3 12.74 6.15 -14.49
C PHE A 3 14.04 5.60 -13.88
N THR A 4 14.46 4.40 -14.30
CA THR A 4 15.68 3.73 -13.81
C THR A 4 16.94 4.54 -14.10
N GLU A 5 17.06 5.08 -15.31
CA GLU A 5 18.18 5.94 -15.71
C GLU A 5 18.21 7.22 -14.87
N TRP A 6 17.04 7.82 -14.62
CA TRP A 6 16.93 9.02 -13.78
C TRP A 6 17.28 8.74 -12.33
N THR A 7 16.75 7.68 -11.72
CA THR A 7 17.10 7.29 -10.34
C THR A 7 18.59 6.99 -10.19
N LEU A 8 19.21 6.39 -11.22
CA LEU A 8 20.66 6.13 -11.21
C LEU A 8 21.45 7.44 -11.31
N ALA A 9 21.01 8.38 -12.16
CA ALA A 9 21.63 9.70 -12.26
C ALA A 9 21.54 10.49 -10.95
N VAL A 10 20.40 10.40 -10.23
CA VAL A 10 20.24 10.98 -8.89
C VAL A 10 21.23 10.35 -7.91
N GLY A 11 21.31 9.02 -7.85
CA GLY A 11 22.24 8.31 -6.97
C GLY A 11 23.72 8.60 -7.25
N ASN A 12 24.06 8.86 -8.52
CA ASN A 12 25.42 9.23 -8.94
C ASN A 12 25.74 10.72 -8.72
N GLY A 13 24.80 11.55 -8.27
CA GLY A 13 25.00 12.99 -8.13
C GLY A 13 25.08 13.74 -9.47
N ASN A 14 24.58 13.15 -10.56
CA ASN A 14 24.60 13.75 -11.90
C ASN A 14 23.38 14.64 -12.17
N VAL A 15 22.41 14.67 -11.25
CA VAL A 15 21.21 15.53 -11.37
C VAL A 15 21.49 16.87 -10.69
N PRO A 16 21.33 18.00 -11.39
CA PRO A 16 21.62 19.31 -10.84
C PRO A 16 20.64 19.64 -9.71
N GLY A 17 21.19 20.13 -8.59
CA GLY A 17 20.42 20.70 -7.49
C GLY A 17 19.81 22.06 -7.88
N LYS A 18 18.60 22.33 -7.39
CA LYS A 18 17.93 23.62 -7.41
C LYS A 18 17.88 24.17 -5.98
N SER A 19 18.18 25.46 -5.84
CA SER A 19 17.94 26.19 -4.59
C SER A 19 16.52 26.77 -4.62
N PHE A 20 15.76 26.54 -3.55
CA PHE A 20 14.50 27.25 -3.33
C PHE A 20 14.77 28.50 -2.49
N PRO A 21 14.19 29.66 -2.85
CA PRO A 21 14.54 30.94 -2.24
C PRO A 21 14.22 31.06 -0.74
N SER A 22 13.46 30.11 -0.15
CA SER A 22 12.98 30.21 1.23
C SER A 22 13.80 29.44 2.27
N ASN A 23 14.67 28.48 1.91
CA ASN A 23 15.26 27.56 2.89
C ASN A 23 16.79 27.37 2.69
N GLN A 24 17.58 27.56 3.74
CA GLN A 24 19.06 27.42 3.75
C GLN A 24 19.55 25.96 3.87
N SER A 25 18.77 24.96 3.42
CA SER A 25 19.16 23.56 3.55
C SER A 25 18.66 22.70 2.38
N THR A 26 19.67 22.08 1.76
CA THR A 26 19.70 20.97 0.80
C THR A 26 19.16 21.16 -0.62
N ASP A 27 20.01 20.70 -1.55
CA ASP A 27 19.86 20.65 -3.00
C ASP A 27 18.60 19.89 -3.40
N TRP A 28 17.59 20.62 -3.86
CA TRP A 28 16.37 20.02 -4.38
C TRP A 28 16.64 19.46 -5.77
N ILE A 29 16.10 18.30 -6.10
CA ILE A 29 16.17 17.77 -7.46
C ILE A 29 14.82 17.96 -8.16
N GLU A 30 14.86 18.38 -9.41
CA GLU A 30 13.66 18.44 -10.24
C GLU A 30 13.39 17.08 -10.89
N ILE A 31 12.14 16.62 -10.77
CA ILE A 31 11.69 15.39 -11.44
C ILE A 31 11.30 15.75 -12.88
N PRO A 32 11.88 15.11 -13.92
CA PRO A 32 11.51 15.34 -15.31
C PRO A 32 10.01 15.19 -15.55
N GLU A 33 9.42 16.09 -16.34
CA GLU A 33 7.97 16.03 -16.66
C GLU A 33 7.54 14.71 -17.30
N SER A 34 8.43 14.05 -18.05
CA SER A 34 8.16 12.74 -18.64
C SER A 34 7.97 11.61 -17.60
N LEU A 35 8.40 11.84 -16.36
CA LEU A 35 8.21 10.93 -15.23
C LEU A 35 7.03 11.34 -14.33
N LEU A 36 6.42 12.49 -14.61
CA LEU A 36 5.26 12.97 -13.89
C LEU A 36 3.98 12.52 -14.59
N LEU A 37 2.98 12.15 -13.80
CA LEU A 37 1.64 11.98 -14.33
C LEU A 37 1.03 13.36 -14.62
N PRO A 38 0.26 13.52 -15.71
CA PRO A 38 -0.44 14.77 -16.01
C PRO A 38 -1.29 15.19 -14.81
N SER A 39 -0.96 16.34 -14.22
CA SER A 39 -1.72 16.88 -13.09
C SER A 39 -3.01 17.50 -13.62
N SER A 40 -4.15 16.87 -13.39
CA SER A 40 -5.47 17.45 -13.73
C SER A 40 -5.91 18.55 -12.76
N GLY A 41 -4.99 19.07 -11.92
CA GLY A 41 -5.31 20.01 -10.84
C GLY A 41 -6.11 19.39 -9.69
N ASN A 42 -6.49 18.10 -9.79
CA ASN A 42 -7.25 17.39 -8.78
C ASN A 42 -6.34 16.41 -8.02
N PRO A 43 -6.27 16.48 -6.68
CA PRO A 43 -5.38 15.64 -5.87
C PRO A 43 -5.88 14.20 -5.72
N SER A 44 -7.03 13.82 -6.29
CA SER A 44 -7.62 12.51 -6.07
C SER A 44 -6.75 11.37 -6.60
N ILE A 45 -6.39 10.44 -5.70
CA ILE A 45 -5.68 9.20 -6.00
C ILE A 45 -6.42 8.38 -7.08
N ARG A 46 -7.76 8.38 -7.06
CA ARG A 46 -8.59 7.67 -8.04
C ARG A 46 -8.36 8.15 -9.48
N LEU A 47 -8.25 9.45 -9.70
CA LEU A 47 -7.98 10.00 -11.04
C LEU A 47 -6.57 9.63 -11.52
N ARG A 48 -5.59 9.64 -10.62
CA ARG A 48 -4.21 9.20 -10.94
C ARG A 48 -4.17 7.72 -11.30
N LEU A 49 -4.88 6.87 -10.55
CA LEU A 49 -5.02 5.45 -10.87
C LEU A 49 -5.67 5.27 -12.24
N GLN A 50 -6.76 5.97 -12.54
CA GLN A 50 -7.41 5.87 -13.85
C GLN A 50 -6.46 6.24 -15.00
N SER A 51 -5.63 7.27 -14.84
CA SER A 51 -4.59 7.64 -15.81
C SER A 51 -3.55 6.52 -15.99
N ILE A 52 -3.10 5.89 -14.88
CA ILE A 52 -2.19 4.74 -14.93
C ILE A 52 -2.84 3.56 -15.67
N LEU A 53 -4.09 3.24 -15.36
CA LEU A 53 -4.82 2.15 -16.01
C LEU A 53 -5.05 2.39 -17.50
N THR A 54 -5.32 3.64 -17.87
CA THR A 54 -5.46 4.08 -19.27
C THR A 54 -4.13 3.93 -20.01
N LEU A 55 -3.01 4.36 -19.40
CA LEU A 55 -1.67 4.19 -19.95
C LEU A 55 -1.31 2.71 -20.17
N LEU A 56 -1.83 1.82 -19.31
CA LEU A 56 -1.68 0.38 -19.42
C LEU A 56 -2.67 -0.27 -20.40
N ASN A 57 -3.38 0.51 -21.24
CA ASN A 57 -4.40 0.05 -22.19
C ASN A 57 -5.51 -0.80 -21.54
N GLY A 58 -5.85 -0.55 -20.27
CA GLY A 58 -6.80 -1.39 -19.52
C GLY A 58 -6.32 -2.83 -19.29
N SER A 59 -5.08 -3.14 -19.68
CA SER A 59 -4.47 -4.47 -19.62
C SER A 59 -3.93 -4.75 -18.22
N ILE A 60 -4.76 -4.62 -17.18
CA ILE A 60 -4.52 -5.43 -15.99
C ILE A 60 -4.95 -6.83 -16.37
N MET A 61 -4.16 -7.53 -17.19
CA MET A 61 -4.37 -8.96 -17.36
C MET A 61 -4.20 -9.56 -15.97
N TYR A 62 -5.28 -10.09 -15.39
CA TYR A 62 -5.34 -10.70 -14.05
C TYR A 62 -4.35 -11.86 -13.84
N ARG A 63 -3.59 -12.23 -14.88
CA ARG A 63 -2.57 -13.29 -14.88
C ARG A 63 -1.12 -12.77 -14.95
N THR A 64 -0.89 -11.50 -15.30
CA THR A 64 0.45 -10.90 -15.43
C THR A 64 0.67 -9.72 -14.47
N SER A 65 -0.22 -9.53 -13.49
CA SER A 65 -0.21 -8.39 -12.56
C SER A 65 0.93 -8.43 -11.53
N THR A 66 1.77 -9.46 -11.51
CA THR A 66 2.94 -9.54 -10.63
C THR A 66 4.16 -8.82 -11.19
N GLU A 67 4.13 -8.36 -12.45
CA GLU A 67 5.26 -7.69 -13.10
C GLU A 67 5.34 -6.19 -12.80
N ARG A 68 4.31 -5.62 -12.15
CA ARG A 68 4.18 -4.18 -11.94
C ARG A 68 3.70 -3.90 -10.51
N SER A 69 4.35 -2.97 -9.82
CA SER A 69 3.99 -2.53 -8.47
C SER A 69 3.78 -1.03 -8.42
N ILE A 70 2.74 -0.59 -7.69
CA ILE A 70 2.56 0.82 -7.33
C ILE A 70 3.11 1.00 -5.91
N ILE A 71 4.06 1.91 -5.75
CA ILE A 71 4.68 2.21 -4.45
C ILE A 71 4.23 3.60 -4.03
N THR A 72 3.80 3.74 -2.77
CA THR A 72 3.42 5.03 -2.20
C THR A 72 4.13 5.31 -0.88
N PRO A 73 4.29 6.59 -0.49
CA PRO A 73 5.00 6.94 0.75
C PRO A 73 4.30 6.51 2.05
N THR A 74 2.96 6.35 2.04
CA THR A 74 2.17 6.06 3.23
C THR A 74 1.30 4.83 3.06
N ASN A 75 1.09 4.08 4.15
CA ASN A 75 0.20 2.91 4.15
C ASN A 75 -1.27 3.29 3.90
N ALA A 76 -1.71 4.47 4.33
CA ALA A 76 -3.07 4.95 4.04
C ALA A 76 -3.33 5.04 2.52
N ASN A 77 -2.36 5.57 1.76
CA ASN A 77 -2.46 5.61 0.31
C ASN A 77 -2.41 4.19 -0.30
N VAL A 78 -1.59 3.29 0.26
CA VAL A 78 -1.57 1.88 -0.15
C VAL A 78 -2.94 1.24 0.04
N THR A 79 -3.58 1.42 1.19
CA THR A 79 -4.90 0.85 1.50
C THR A 79 -5.96 1.36 0.52
N GLU A 80 -6.00 2.66 0.24
CA GLU A 80 -6.93 3.25 -0.74
C GLU A 80 -6.71 2.66 -2.15
N ILE A 81 -5.46 2.59 -2.60
CA ILE A 81 -5.09 2.06 -3.92
C ILE A 81 -5.44 0.57 -4.01
N ASN A 82 -5.06 -0.23 -3.03
CA ASN A 82 -5.33 -1.66 -3.01
C ASN A 82 -6.83 -1.95 -3.02
N SER A 83 -7.62 -1.19 -2.26
CA SER A 83 -9.07 -1.31 -2.23
C SER A 83 -9.69 -0.97 -3.58
N HIS A 84 -9.22 0.11 -4.23
CA HIS A 84 -9.68 0.50 -5.55
C HIS A 84 -9.32 -0.55 -6.62
N MET A 85 -8.09 -1.05 -6.60
CA MET A 85 -7.62 -2.08 -7.52
C MET A 85 -8.39 -3.39 -7.34
N LEU A 86 -8.65 -3.80 -6.09
CA LEU A 86 -9.47 -4.97 -5.79
C LEU A 86 -10.91 -4.81 -6.31
N ALA A 87 -11.49 -3.61 -6.22
CA ALA A 87 -12.83 -3.34 -6.75
C ALA A 87 -12.91 -3.54 -8.28
N LEU A 88 -11.84 -3.26 -9.02
CA LEU A 88 -11.74 -3.45 -10.47
C LEU A 88 -11.56 -4.92 -10.89
N ILE A 89 -11.17 -5.81 -9.98
CA ILE A 89 -11.07 -7.24 -10.26
C ILE A 89 -12.50 -7.82 -10.33
N PRO A 90 -12.85 -8.53 -11.42
CA PRO A 90 -14.17 -9.12 -11.59
C PRO A 90 -14.37 -10.25 -10.58
N GLY A 91 -15.64 -10.49 -10.25
CA GLY A 91 -16.03 -11.51 -9.29
C GLY A 91 -16.38 -10.92 -7.92
N MET A 92 -17.07 -11.74 -7.13
CA MET A 92 -17.54 -11.37 -5.81
C MET A 92 -16.38 -11.42 -4.81
N PRO A 93 -16.21 -10.38 -3.97
CA PRO A 93 -15.27 -10.46 -2.87
C PRO A 93 -15.74 -11.49 -1.84
N ARG A 94 -14.78 -12.13 -1.19
CA ARG A 94 -14.99 -12.87 0.05
C ARG A 94 -14.30 -12.11 1.17
N THR A 95 -15.10 -11.69 2.14
CA THR A 95 -14.66 -10.98 3.34
C THR A 95 -14.27 -11.98 4.42
N TYR A 96 -13.14 -11.75 5.06
CA TYR A 96 -12.68 -12.46 6.24
C TYR A 96 -12.52 -11.48 7.39
N PHE A 97 -12.95 -11.89 8.57
CA PHE A 97 -12.83 -11.12 9.80
C PHE A 97 -11.77 -11.75 10.70
N SER A 98 -10.99 -10.94 11.42
CA SER A 98 -10.10 -11.45 12.46
C SER A 98 -10.91 -12.07 13.61
N GLY A 99 -10.32 -13.07 14.24
CA GLY A 99 -10.83 -13.64 15.49
C GLY A 99 -9.98 -13.12 16.63
N ASP A 100 -10.25 -11.89 17.08
CA ASP A 100 -9.48 -11.24 18.13
C ASP A 100 -10.02 -11.64 19.52
N SER A 101 -9.12 -12.08 20.39
CA SER A 101 -9.43 -12.47 21.75
C SER A 101 -8.30 -12.10 22.68
N LEU A 102 -8.63 -11.70 23.90
CA LEU A 102 -7.62 -11.50 24.94
C LEU A 102 -7.20 -12.84 25.53
N HIS A 103 -5.89 -13.05 25.60
CA HIS A 103 -5.34 -14.13 26.39
C HIS A 103 -5.04 -13.58 27.79
N THR A 104 -5.66 -14.15 28.82
CA THR A 104 -5.49 -13.70 30.20
C THR A 104 -5.29 -14.88 31.14
N ASP A 105 -4.30 -14.76 32.03
CA ASP A 105 -4.11 -15.62 33.19
C ASP A 105 -4.83 -15.04 34.44
N ALA A 106 -5.63 -13.99 34.26
CA ALA A 106 -6.29 -13.29 35.35
C ALA A 106 -7.43 -14.11 35.96
N SER A 107 -7.64 -13.88 37.25
CA SER A 107 -8.70 -14.54 38.04
C SER A 107 -10.13 -14.09 37.68
N ASP A 108 -10.30 -13.07 36.84
CA ASP A 108 -11.61 -12.50 36.48
C ASP A 108 -11.66 -12.11 34.99
N PRO A 109 -12.05 -13.04 34.10
CA PRO A 109 -12.14 -12.80 32.66
C PRO A 109 -13.30 -11.86 32.29
N ASP A 110 -14.41 -11.89 33.05
CA ASP A 110 -15.62 -11.11 32.75
C ASP A 110 -15.35 -9.61 32.87
N ARG A 111 -14.56 -9.21 33.86
CA ARG A 111 -14.13 -7.81 34.01
C ARG A 111 -13.28 -7.35 32.81
N LEU A 112 -12.42 -8.22 32.27
CA LEU A 112 -11.51 -7.88 31.18
C LEU A 112 -12.27 -7.71 29.86
N GLU A 113 -13.28 -8.54 29.61
CA GLU A 113 -14.19 -8.39 28.46
C GLU A 113 -15.00 -7.09 28.53
N ALA A 114 -15.41 -6.67 29.73
CA ALA A 114 -16.08 -5.39 29.93
C ALA A 114 -15.17 -4.17 29.70
N GLU A 115 -13.87 -4.29 30.00
CA GLU A 115 -12.88 -3.22 29.84
C GLU A 115 -12.38 -3.12 28.39
N TYR A 116 -12.37 -4.23 27.65
CA TYR A 116 -11.88 -4.33 26.27
C TYR A 116 -12.88 -5.12 25.41
N PRO A 117 -13.98 -4.48 24.99
CA PRO A 117 -15.00 -5.15 24.20
C PRO A 117 -14.47 -5.51 22.80
N THR A 118 -15.12 -6.46 22.13
CA THR A 118 -14.70 -6.94 20.80
C THR A 118 -14.64 -5.81 19.76
N GLU A 119 -15.52 -4.81 19.83
CA GLU A 119 -15.49 -3.64 18.95
C GLU A 119 -14.20 -2.83 19.11
N PHE A 120 -13.68 -2.73 20.34
CA PHE A 120 -12.39 -2.11 20.60
C PHE A 120 -11.26 -2.95 20.00
N LEU A 121 -11.26 -4.27 20.20
CA LEU A 121 -10.26 -5.16 19.63
C LEU A 121 -10.23 -5.09 18.09
N ASN A 122 -11.41 -5.11 17.47
CA ASN A 122 -11.57 -5.00 16.01
C ASN A 122 -11.12 -3.65 15.45
N SER A 123 -10.98 -2.62 16.29
CA SER A 123 -10.49 -1.29 15.89
C SER A 123 -8.97 -1.17 15.92
N LEU A 124 -8.27 -2.15 16.50
CA LEU A 124 -6.81 -2.12 16.63
C LEU A 124 -6.15 -2.32 15.26
N SER A 125 -5.17 -1.47 14.96
CA SER A 125 -4.36 -1.54 13.73
C SER A 125 -2.88 -1.60 14.11
N PHE A 126 -2.21 -2.67 13.70
CA PHE A 126 -0.81 -2.93 14.00
C PHE A 126 0.01 -3.03 12.73
N ASN A 127 1.19 -2.43 12.72
CA ASN A 127 2.14 -2.61 11.62
C ASN A 127 2.51 -4.09 11.47
N GLY A 128 2.43 -4.61 10.24
CA GLY A 128 2.74 -6.02 9.95
C GLY A 128 1.61 -7.01 10.23
N CYS A 129 0.42 -6.54 10.65
CA CYS A 129 -0.79 -7.34 10.75
C CYS A 129 -1.85 -6.82 9.78
N PRO A 130 -2.69 -7.68 9.16
CA PRO A 130 -3.87 -7.21 8.45
C PRO A 130 -4.83 -6.49 9.40
N GLU A 131 -5.68 -5.63 8.84
CA GLU A 131 -6.82 -5.06 9.55
C GLU A 131 -7.84 -6.17 9.92
N HIS A 132 -8.75 -5.86 10.84
CA HIS A 132 -9.80 -6.78 11.28
C HIS A 132 -10.60 -7.35 10.10
N GLN A 133 -10.86 -6.54 9.07
CA GLN A 133 -11.55 -6.97 7.88
C GLN A 133 -10.60 -7.02 6.68
N ILE A 134 -10.58 -8.16 5.97
CA ILE A 134 -9.88 -8.29 4.70
C ILE A 134 -10.80 -8.82 3.62
N ASP A 135 -10.88 -8.09 2.50
CA ASP A 135 -11.62 -8.50 1.32
C ASP A 135 -10.66 -9.13 0.29
N LEU A 136 -11.01 -10.31 -0.22
CA LEU A 136 -10.22 -11.03 -1.22
C LEU A 136 -11.07 -11.43 -2.42
N LYS A 137 -10.46 -11.42 -3.61
CA LYS A 137 -11.07 -11.90 -4.86
C LYS A 137 -10.17 -12.90 -5.55
N VAL A 138 -10.77 -13.80 -6.34
CA VAL A 138 -10.01 -14.68 -7.23
C VAL A 138 -9.19 -13.82 -8.19
N PHE A 139 -7.93 -14.18 -8.40
CA PHE A 139 -6.93 -13.44 -9.17
C PHE A 139 -6.39 -12.14 -8.54
N ALA A 140 -6.78 -11.81 -7.31
CA ALA A 140 -6.12 -10.73 -6.57
C ALA A 140 -4.72 -11.16 -6.12
N PRO A 141 -3.65 -10.39 -6.43
CA PRO A 141 -2.33 -10.65 -5.86
C PRO A 141 -2.35 -10.41 -4.35
N ILE A 142 -1.71 -11.31 -3.60
CA ILE A 142 -1.59 -11.22 -2.14
C ILE A 142 -0.12 -11.30 -1.71
N MET A 143 0.19 -10.71 -0.57
CA MET A 143 1.50 -10.82 0.08
C MET A 143 1.32 -11.53 1.42
N LEU A 144 2.19 -12.50 1.70
CA LEU A 144 2.27 -13.11 3.02
C LEU A 144 3.06 -12.18 3.95
N LEU A 145 2.45 -11.78 5.07
CA LEU A 145 3.09 -10.93 6.08
C LEU A 145 3.90 -11.74 7.10
N ARG A 146 3.71 -13.06 7.15
CA ARG A 146 4.39 -13.97 8.08
C ARG A 146 4.86 -15.22 7.36
N ASN A 147 6.02 -15.71 7.77
CA ASN A 147 6.51 -17.00 7.31
C ASN A 147 5.63 -18.12 7.89
N LEU A 148 5.03 -18.94 7.04
CA LEU A 148 4.22 -20.09 7.44
C LEU A 148 5.08 -21.30 7.86
N ASN A 149 6.36 -21.31 7.48
CA ASN A 149 7.30 -22.35 7.87
C ASN A 149 8.62 -21.76 8.42
N PRO A 150 8.64 -21.37 9.71
CA PRO A 150 9.84 -20.78 10.32
C PRO A 150 11.02 -21.74 10.41
N SER A 151 10.79 -23.06 10.27
CA SER A 151 11.87 -24.07 10.35
C SER A 151 12.81 -24.06 9.14
N ILE A 152 12.40 -23.43 8.02
CA ILE A 152 13.21 -23.32 6.79
C ILE A 152 14.06 -22.02 6.79
N GLY A 153 13.91 -21.15 7.80
CA GLY A 153 14.59 -19.86 7.90
C GLY A 153 13.65 -18.66 7.66
N PRO A 154 14.13 -17.41 7.69
CA PRO A 154 13.32 -16.24 7.33
C PRO A 154 12.89 -16.29 5.85
N LEU A 155 11.82 -15.56 5.53
CA LEU A 155 11.32 -15.38 4.15
C LEU A 155 12.39 -14.79 3.24
#